data_AF-X0XWX9-F1
#
_entry.id   AF-X0XWX9-F1
#
_cell.length_a   1.000
_cell.length_b   1.000
_cell.length_c   1.000
_cell.angle_alpha   90.00
_cell.angle_beta   90.00
_cell.angle_gamma   90.00
#
_symmetry.space_group_name_H-M   'P 1'
#
loop_
_entity.id
_entity.type
_entity.pdbx_description
1 polymer ?
#
loop_
_entity_poly.entity_id
_entity_poly.type
_entity_poly.pdbx_seq_one_letter_code
_entity_poly.pdbx_strand_id
1 'polypeptide(L)' 'MSLKFRPNEYENFLNFLVDRFKIVTLKDSGTASIDTCMLRHDVDAALDIGLQMAEIEKDKGIASTYFVFTSLYH' A
#
# COMPACT_ATOMS: atom_id res chain seq x y z
N MET A 1 -4.04 21.71 4.94
CA MET A 1 -4.81 21.28 3.75
C MET A 1 -4.92 19.77 3.84
N SER A 2 -6.10 19.22 4.14
CA SER A 2 -6.29 17.77 4.25
C SER A 2 -6.28 17.18 2.84
N LEU A 3 -5.24 16.41 2.48
CA LEU A 3 -5.26 15.59 1.27
C LEU A 3 -6.36 14.53 1.45
N LYS A 4 -7.39 14.58 0.61
CA LYS A 4 -8.49 13.61 0.63
C LYS A 4 -8.06 12.36 -0.15
N PHE A 5 -8.16 11.18 0.45
CA PHE A 5 -7.95 9.93 -0.26
C PHE A 5 -8.97 9.76 -1.39
N ARG A 6 -8.50 9.35 -2.57
CA ARG A 6 -9.30 9.18 -3.79
C ARG A 6 -9.10 7.75 -4.30
N PRO A 7 -10.03 6.81 -4.01
CA PRO A 7 -9.91 5.40 -4.37
C PRO A 7 -9.57 5.16 -5.84
N ASN A 8 -10.27 5.83 -6.77
CA ASN A 8 -10.04 5.67 -8.21
C ASN A 8 -8.62 6.07 -8.65
N GLU A 9 -8.03 7.11 -8.02
CA GLU A 9 -6.66 7.51 -8.35
C GLU A 9 -5.64 6.52 -7.83
N TYR A 10 -5.90 5.98 -6.64
CA TYR A 10 -5.08 4.94 -6.04
C TYR A 10 -5.15 3.65 -6.87
N GLU A 11 -6.33 3.24 -7.33
CA GLU A 11 -6.48 2.11 -8.24
C GLU A 11 -5.73 2.29 -9.56
N ASN A 12 -5.82 3.47 -10.17
CA ASN A 12 -5.09 3.78 -11.39
C ASN A 12 -3.58 3.74 -11.18
N PHE A 13 -3.12 4.23 -10.02
CA PHE A 13 -1.71 4.14 -9.63
C PHE A 13 -1.26 2.69 -9.43
N LEU A 14 -2.06 1.85 -8.76
CA LEU A 14 -1.76 0.43 -8.60
C LEU A 14 -1.68 -0.28 -9.96
N ASN A 15 -2.61 -0.01 -10.88
CA ASN A 15 -2.59 -0.54 -12.24
C ASN A 15 -1.28 -0.15 -12.97
N PHE A 16 -0.90 1.13 -12.91
CA PHE A 16 0.36 1.61 -13.47
C PHE A 16 1.59 0.87 -12.93
N LEU A 17 1.59 0.55 -11.63
CA LEU A 17 2.69 -0.14 -10.97
C LEU A 17 2.76 -1.61 -11.36
N VAL A 18 1.64 -2.35 -11.32
CA VAL A 18 1.65 -3.79 -11.66
C VAL A 18 1.97 -4.05 -13.12
N ASP A 19 1.68 -3.09 -14.01
CA ASP A 19 2.06 -3.16 -15.42
C ASP A 19 3.59 -3.09 -15.64
N ARG A 20 4.34 -2.56 -14.66
CA ARG A 20 5.78 -2.26 -14.79
C ARG A 20 6.66 -3.01 -13.81
N PHE A 21 6.12 -3.37 -12.65
CA PHE A 21 6.89 -3.89 -11.54
C PHE A 21 6.19 -5.09 -10.92
N LYS A 22 7.00 -6.06 -10.49
CA LYS A 22 6.53 -7.09 -9.56
C LYS A 22 6.44 -6.47 -8.17
N ILE A 23 5.22 -6.38 -7.63
CA ILE A 23 5.02 -5.89 -6.27
C ILE A 23 5.47 -6.95 -5.26
N VAL A 24 6.30 -6.54 -4.30
CA VAL A 24 6.80 -7.40 -3.22
C VAL A 24 6.56 -6.75 -1.86
N THR A 25 6.37 -7.58 -0.84
CA THR A 25 6.28 -7.11 0.54
C THR A 25 7.68 -6.91 1.14
N LEU A 26 7.76 -6.24 2.29
CA LEU A 26 9.01 -6.14 3.04
C LEU A 26 9.60 -7.52 3.39
N LYS A 27 8.74 -8.51 3.68
CA LYS A 27 9.16 -9.88 3.97
C LYS A 27 9.87 -10.53 2.76
N ASP A 28 9.43 -10.19 1.56
CA ASP A 28 9.94 -10.77 0.31
C ASP A 28 11.09 -9.98 -0.31
N SER A 29 11.50 -8.87 0.32
CA SER A 29 12.53 -7.95 -0.19
C SER A 29 13.89 -8.60 -0.43
N GLY A 30 14.21 -9.70 0.27
CA GLY A 30 15.40 -10.51 0.01
C GLY A 30 15.41 -11.21 -1.37
N THR A 31 14.27 -11.26 -2.05
CA THR A 31 14.11 -11.80 -3.41
C THR A 31 13.92 -10.71 -4.47
N ALA A 32 14.16 -9.45 -4.11
CA ALA A 32 14.00 -8.31 -5.00
C ALA A 32 14.95 -8.38 -6.21
N SER A 33 14.44 -7.98 -7.38
CA SER A 33 15.20 -7.79 -8.62
C SER A 33 14.99 -6.37 -9.14
N ILE A 34 15.62 -6.03 -10.26
CA ILE A 34 15.60 -4.67 -10.83
C ILE A 34 14.19 -4.13 -11.11
N ASP A 35 13.23 -5.02 -11.40
CA ASP A 35 11.84 -4.68 -11.72
C ASP A 35 10.88 -4.96 -10.56
N THR A 36 11.38 -4.91 -9.32
CA THR A 36 10.52 -5.06 -8.14
C THR A 36 10.18 -3.71 -7.51
N CYS A 37 8.95 -3.59 -7.04
CA CYS A 37 8.48 -2.42 -6.32
C CYS A 37 7.90 -2.88 -4.98
N MET A 38 8.19 -2.14 -3.92
CA MET A 38 7.60 -2.38 -2.61
C MET A 38 6.62 -1.26 -2.30
N LEU A 39 5.37 -1.63 -2.05
CA LEU A 39 4.33 -0.74 -1.55
C LEU A 39 4.33 -0.75 -0.03
N ARG A 40 4.44 0.44 0.57
CA ARG A 40 4.42 0.64 2.01
C ARG A 40 3.46 1.77 2.36
N HIS A 41 2.64 1.54 3.37
CA HIS A 41 1.73 2.53 3.94
C HIS A 41 2.06 2.77 5.40
N ASP A 42 2.30 4.03 5.76
CA ASP A 42 2.33 4.46 7.16
C ASP A 42 0.91 4.91 7.51
N VAL A 43 0.24 4.14 8.37
CA VAL A 43 -1.15 4.38 8.77
C VAL A 43 -1.17 4.84 10.22
N ASP A 44 -1.41 6.13 10.38
CA ASP A 44 -1.35 6.80 11.68
C ASP A 44 -2.75 6.84 12.32
N ALA A 45 -3.51 7.91 12.08
CA ALA A 45 -4.83 8.13 12.67
C ALA A 45 -6.01 7.71 11.77
N ALA A 46 -5.76 7.44 10.48
CA ALA A 46 -6.80 7.17 9.49
C ALA A 46 -6.89 5.69 9.13
N LEU A 47 -7.18 4.84 10.12
CA LEU A 47 -7.30 3.38 9.95
C LEU A 47 -8.34 3.01 8.87
N ASP A 48 -9.43 3.74 8.76
CA ASP A 48 -10.47 3.50 7.75
C ASP A 48 -9.91 3.67 6.32
N ILE A 49 -9.02 4.63 6.11
CA ILE A 49 -8.37 4.84 4.81
C ILE A 49 -7.38 3.70 4.55
N GLY A 50 -6.60 3.30 5.55
CA GLY A 50 -5.71 2.15 5.45
C GLY A 50 -6.45 0.86 5.10
N LEU A 51 -7.62 0.64 5.72
CA LEU A 51 -8.50 -0.50 5.42
C LEU A 51 -9.03 -0.44 3.98
N GLN A 52 -9.53 0.72 3.53
CA GLN A 52 -9.98 0.89 2.15
C GLN A 52 -8.86 0.61 1.14
N MET A 53 -7.64 1.07 1.41
CA MET A 53 -6.48 0.74 0.57
C MET A 53 -6.24 -0.78 0.52
N ALA A 54 -6.29 -1.46 1.68
CA ALA A 54 -6.02 -2.88 1.77
C ALA A 54 -7.06 -3.73 1.04
N GLU A 55 -8.33 -3.31 1.06
CA GLU A 55 -9.42 -3.93 0.30
C GLU A 55 -9.18 -3.81 -1.22
N ILE A 56 -8.84 -2.60 -1.69
CA ILE A 56 -8.51 -2.36 -3.10
C ILE A 56 -7.31 -3.19 -3.56
N GLU A 57 -6.25 -3.25 -2.75
CA GLU A 57 -5.06 -4.04 -3.06
C GLU A 57 -5.38 -5.54 -3.12
N LYS A 58 -6.17 -6.04 -2.15
CA LYS A 58 -6.60 -7.44 -2.09
C LYS A 58 -7.39 -7.83 -3.34
N ASP A 59 -8.33 -7.00 -3.79
CA ASP A 59 -9.14 -7.26 -4.98
C ASP A 59 -8.28 -7.33 -6.26
N LYS A 60 -7.11 -6.70 -6.26
CA LYS A 60 -6.11 -6.74 -7.33
C LYS A 60 -5.04 -7.83 -7.14
N GLY A 61 -5.09 -8.61 -6.06
CA GLY A 61 -4.07 -9.61 -5.73
C GLY A 61 -2.71 -9.00 -5.37
N ILE A 62 -2.68 -7.75 -4.92
CA ILE A 62 -1.47 -7.02 -4.52
C ILE A 62 -1.26 -7.21 -3.02
N ALA A 63 -0.02 -7.46 -2.62
CA ALA A 63 0.38 -7.47 -1.22
C ALA A 63 1.32 -6.29 -0.95
N SER A 64 0.98 -5.48 0.06
CA SER A 64 1.79 -4.35 0.52
C SER A 64 2.14 -4.48 2.00
N THR A 65 2.95 -3.55 2.52
CA THR A 65 3.38 -3.54 3.92
C THR A 65 2.76 -2.36 4.65
N TYR A 66 1.99 -2.63 5.71
CA TYR A 66 1.35 -1.61 6.54
C TYR A 66 2.10 -1.42 7.86
N PHE A 67 2.49 -0.18 8.15
CA PHE A 67 3.00 0.24 9.45
C PHE A 67 1.90 1.00 10.16
N VAL A 68 1.25 0.33 11.11
CA VAL A 68 0.14 0.91 11.86
C VAL A 68 0.67 1.54 13.14
N PHE A 69 0.63 2.87 13.22
CA PHE A 69 0.97 3.60 14.43
C PHE A 69 -0.25 3.68 15.34
N THR A 70 -0.34 2.77 16.30
CA THR A 70 -1.31 2.89 17.38
C THR A 70 -0.73 3.81 18.46
N SER A 71 -1.27 5.02 18.61
CA SER A 71 -0.88 5.95 19.70
C SER A 71 -1.44 5.51 21.06
N LEU A 72 -1.58 4.21 21.32
CA LEU A 72 -2.17 3.66 22.55
C LEU A 72 -1.27 3.80 23.79
N TYR A 73 -0.13 4.49 23.68
CA TYR A 73 0.75 4.81 24.79
C TYR A 73 1.31 6.22 24.63
N HIS A 74 0.57 7.24 25.07
CA HIS A 74 1.10 8.47 25.68
C HIS A 74 0.00 9.15 26.50
#